data_AF-A0A8X6W4N2-F1
#
_entry.id   AF-A0A8X6W4N2-F1
#
_cell.length_a   1.000
_cell.length_b   1.000
_cell.length_c   1.000
_cell.angle_alpha   90.00
_cell.angle_beta   90.00
_cell.angle_gamma   90.00
#
_symmetry.space_group_name_H-M   'P 1'
#
loop_
_entity.id
_entity.type
_entity.pdbx_description
1 polymer ?
#
loop_
_entity_poly.entity_id
_entity_poly.type
_entity_poly.pdbx_seq_one_letter_code
_entity_poly.pdbx_strand_id
1 'polypeptide(L)'
;MDLHLRTSQKLTSLSYINRYTKYSPIRVRFAANDVVRVSKARKVFRKGYLPGWTEEKFIIYKRYPTNPPTYVLQDLSGKEIAGRFYTEELQKIDKSDNDLWAIEKIIRTKGRGTSRQLFVKWVGFDDSFNSWIKAEWLKT
;
A
#
# COMPACT_ATOMS: atom_id res chain seq x y z
N MET A 1 -59.46 50.17 -10.48
CA MET A 1 -59.25 49.10 -9.48
C MET A 1 -59.03 47.81 -10.24
N ASP A 2 -58.01 47.07 -9.80
CA ASP A 2 -57.65 45.66 -10.07
C ASP A 2 -57.14 45.31 -11.48
N LEU A 3 -55.81 45.22 -11.71
CA LEU A 3 -54.76 44.27 -11.24
C LEU A 3 -54.49 43.16 -12.28
N HIS A 4 -53.44 43.38 -13.06
CA HIS A 4 -52.70 42.40 -13.85
C HIS A 4 -52.22 41.22 -12.97
N LEU A 5 -52.42 39.95 -13.38
CA LEU A 5 -51.49 38.83 -13.15
C LEU A 5 -51.68 37.76 -14.26
N ARG A 6 -50.77 37.71 -15.25
CA ARG A 6 -49.60 36.82 -15.36
C ARG A 6 -49.93 35.36 -15.73
N THR A 7 -49.63 35.06 -16.99
CA THR A 7 -49.20 33.75 -17.51
C THR A 7 -48.36 32.97 -16.51
N SER A 8 -48.81 31.79 -16.08
CA SER A 8 -47.92 30.75 -15.54
C SER A 8 -48.67 29.44 -15.39
N GLN A 9 -48.17 28.38 -16.06
CA GLN A 9 -48.03 27.00 -15.56
C GLN A 9 -47.91 26.01 -16.74
N LYS A 10 -46.83 26.14 -17.52
CA LYS A 10 -46.23 25.02 -18.25
C LYS A 10 -44.71 25.14 -18.15
N LEU A 11 -44.15 24.84 -16.99
CA LEU A 11 -42.72 24.60 -16.79
C LEU A 11 -42.51 23.49 -15.73
N THR A 12 -43.06 22.31 -15.99
CA THR A 12 -42.72 21.10 -15.23
C THR A 12 -41.71 20.30 -16.04
N SER A 13 -40.40 20.46 -15.78
CA SER A 13 -39.41 19.35 -15.89
C SER A 13 -37.94 19.75 -15.76
N LEU A 14 -37.54 21.01 -15.55
CA LEU A 14 -36.11 21.38 -15.48
C LEU A 14 -35.61 21.93 -14.14
N SER A 15 -36.43 21.94 -13.08
CA SER A 15 -36.01 22.29 -11.71
C SER A 15 -35.83 21.10 -10.78
N TYR A 16 -36.15 19.86 -11.21
CA TYR A 16 -36.12 18.68 -10.34
C TYR A 16 -34.80 17.87 -10.40
N ILE A 17 -33.92 18.13 -11.38
CA ILE A 17 -32.72 17.30 -11.63
C ILE A 17 -31.40 18.00 -11.29
N ASN A 18 -31.37 18.94 -10.33
CA ASN A 18 -30.12 19.65 -10.02
C ASN A 18 -29.83 19.79 -8.53
N ARG A 19 -29.89 18.67 -7.79
CA ARG A 19 -29.47 18.58 -6.37
C ARG A 19 -28.46 17.45 -6.05
N TYR A 20 -27.95 16.72 -7.04
CA TYR A 20 -27.03 15.58 -6.82
C TYR A 20 -25.84 15.49 -7.79
N THR A 21 -25.12 16.58 -8.03
CA THR A 21 -23.79 16.52 -8.68
C THR A 21 -22.75 17.35 -7.93
N LYS A 22 -22.66 17.16 -6.60
CA LYS A 22 -21.47 17.57 -5.85
C LYS A 22 -20.38 16.51 -6.03
N TYR A 23 -19.72 16.50 -7.19
CA TYR A 23 -18.52 15.67 -7.40
C TYR A 23 -17.40 16.18 -6.49
N SER A 24 -17.27 15.60 -5.29
CA SER A 24 -16.11 15.83 -4.44
C SER A 24 -14.86 15.27 -5.13
N PRO A 25 -13.73 16.01 -5.15
CA PRO A 25 -12.50 15.51 -5.73
C PRO A 25 -12.06 14.23 -5.01
N ILE A 26 -11.72 13.21 -5.78
CA ILE A 26 -11.23 11.93 -5.25
C ILE A 26 -9.90 12.18 -4.54
N ARG A 27 -9.88 11.97 -3.22
CA ARG A 27 -8.68 12.15 -2.40
C ARG A 27 -7.77 10.93 -2.53
N VAL A 28 -6.65 11.10 -3.22
CA VAL A 28 -5.58 10.10 -3.28
C VAL A 28 -4.64 10.31 -2.09
N ARG A 29 -4.41 9.27 -1.29
CA ARG A 29 -3.62 9.36 -0.04
C ARG A 29 -2.12 9.21 -0.28
N PHE A 30 -1.72 8.38 -1.23
CA PHE A 30 -0.33 8.04 -1.46
C PHE A 30 0.18 8.52 -2.82
N ALA A 31 1.46 8.86 -2.88
CA ALA A 31 2.14 9.27 -4.10
C ALA A 31 2.83 8.09 -4.80
N ALA A 32 3.13 8.25 -6.09
CA ALA A 32 4.04 7.32 -6.76
C ALA A 32 5.41 7.39 -6.07
N ASN A 33 6.12 6.25 -6.01
CA ASN A 33 7.38 6.05 -5.31
C ASN A 33 7.30 6.12 -3.76
N ASP A 34 6.10 6.21 -3.18
CA ASP A 34 5.95 5.95 -1.76
C ASP A 34 6.22 4.47 -1.48
N VAL A 35 6.95 4.20 -0.38
CA VAL A 35 7.21 2.85 0.09
C VAL A 35 6.10 2.47 1.06
N VAL A 36 5.51 1.29 0.87
CA VAL A 36 4.36 0.81 1.63
C VAL A 36 4.52 -0.64 2.07
N ARG A 37 3.81 -1.02 3.13
CA ARG A 37 3.51 -2.40 3.52
C ARG A 37 2.07 -2.72 3.19
N VAL A 38 1.77 -3.99 2.96
CA VAL A 38 0.42 -4.48 2.64
C VAL A 38 -0.21 -5.14 3.86
N SER A 39 -1.52 -4.98 4.04
CA SER A 39 -2.22 -5.63 5.15
C SER A 39 -2.24 -7.16 4.95
N LYS A 40 -2.05 -7.92 6.03
CA LYS A 40 -2.17 -9.38 5.99
C LYS A 40 -3.63 -9.78 5.84
N ALA A 41 -3.88 -10.82 5.05
CA ALA A 41 -5.22 -11.39 4.88
C ALA A 41 -5.86 -11.71 6.25
N ARG A 42 -7.08 -11.20 6.46
CA ARG A 42 -7.80 -11.39 7.73
C ARG A 42 -8.32 -12.82 7.81
N LYS A 43 -8.01 -13.52 8.90
CA LYS A 43 -8.68 -14.77 9.29
C LYS A 43 -9.93 -14.43 10.13
N VAL A 44 -10.91 -15.34 10.19
CA VAL A 44 -12.15 -15.20 10.98
C VAL A 44 -11.84 -14.79 12.43
N PHE A 45 -10.79 -15.38 13.00
CA PHE A 45 -10.25 -14.99 14.29
C PHE A 45 -8.78 -14.60 14.13
N ARG A 46 -8.41 -13.42 14.65
CA ARG A 46 -7.02 -12.96 14.71
C ARG A 46 -6.60 -12.83 16.17
N LYS A 47 -5.43 -13.35 16.48
CA LYS A 47 -4.79 -13.08 17.77
C LYS A 47 -4.30 -11.63 17.78
N GLY A 48 -4.77 -10.82 18.71
CA GLY A 48 -4.51 -9.37 18.75
C GLY A 48 -3.02 -9.02 18.79
N TYR A 49 -2.19 -9.90 19.37
CA TYR A 49 -0.73 -9.73 19.45
C TYR A 49 0.01 -9.94 18.13
N LEU A 50 -0.63 -10.52 17.10
CA LEU A 50 0.03 -10.74 15.81
C LEU A 50 0.01 -9.47 14.95
N PRO A 51 1.11 -9.11 14.26
CA PRO A 51 1.16 -7.93 13.41
C PRO A 51 0.17 -8.04 12.23
N GLY A 52 -0.48 -6.92 11.90
CA GLY A 52 -1.48 -6.84 10.84
C GLY A 52 -0.93 -6.53 9.45
N TRP A 53 0.36 -6.20 9.35
CA TRP A 53 1.03 -5.80 8.12
C TRP A 53 2.09 -6.83 7.70
N THR A 54 2.39 -6.91 6.42
CA THR A 54 3.50 -7.70 5.87
C THR A 54 4.84 -7.07 6.26
N GLU A 55 5.89 -7.89 6.35
CA GLU A 55 7.26 -7.36 6.48
C GLU A 55 7.82 -6.89 5.13
N GLU A 56 7.35 -7.49 4.04
CA GLU A 56 7.70 -7.10 2.68
C GLU A 56 7.35 -5.64 2.42
N LYS A 57 8.29 -4.95 1.75
CA LYS A 57 8.17 -3.56 1.36
C LYS A 57 7.87 -3.50 -0.14
N PHE A 58 6.94 -2.64 -0.51
CA PHE A 58 6.55 -2.40 -1.89
C PHE A 58 6.62 -0.93 -2.23
N ILE A 59 6.69 -0.63 -3.52
CA ILE A 59 6.70 0.72 -4.05
C ILE A 59 5.40 0.96 -4.79
N ILE A 60 4.75 2.10 -4.55
CA ILE A 60 3.60 2.51 -5.36
C ILE A 60 4.09 2.89 -6.74
N TYR A 61 3.73 2.07 -7.73
CA TYR A 61 4.10 2.27 -9.12
C TYR A 61 3.09 3.17 -9.84
N LYS A 62 1.80 2.83 -9.74
CA LYS A 62 0.72 3.60 -10.38
C LYS A 62 -0.43 3.84 -9.41
N ARG A 63 -1.10 4.97 -9.60
CA ARG A 63 -2.30 5.37 -8.85
C ARG A 63 -3.45 5.58 -9.82
N TYR A 64 -4.63 5.18 -9.39
CA TYR A 64 -5.85 5.37 -10.15
C TYR A 64 -6.87 6.13 -9.30
N PRO A 65 -7.35 7.29 -9.77
CA PRO A 65 -8.38 8.06 -9.09
C PRO A 65 -9.76 7.44 -9.34
N THR A 66 -9.94 6.18 -8.95
CA THR A 66 -11.24 5.51 -8.85
C THR A 66 -11.94 5.94 -7.56
N ASN A 67 -13.24 5.66 -7.42
CA ASN A 67 -13.96 5.86 -6.17
C ASN A 67 -14.35 4.50 -5.57
N PRO A 68 -13.61 3.94 -4.60
CA PRO A 68 -12.46 4.52 -3.89
C PRO A 68 -11.12 4.42 -4.67
N PRO A 69 -10.08 5.20 -4.31
CA PRO A 69 -8.78 5.18 -5.00
C PRO A 69 -8.09 3.82 -4.90
N THR A 70 -7.41 3.42 -5.97
CA THR A 70 -6.68 2.15 -6.04
C THR A 70 -5.26 2.34 -6.57
N TYR A 71 -4.36 1.42 -6.20
CA TYR A 71 -2.93 1.51 -6.48
C TYR A 71 -2.40 0.20 -7.05
N VAL A 72 -1.40 0.30 -7.92
CA VAL A 72 -0.58 -0.82 -8.39
C VAL A 72 0.77 -0.72 -7.72
N LEU A 73 1.25 -1.85 -7.22
CA LEU A 73 2.50 -1.94 -6.48
C LEU A 73 3.57 -2.64 -7.30
N GLN A 74 4.83 -2.32 -7.02
CA GLN A 74 6.00 -3.09 -7.43
C GLN A 74 6.75 -3.58 -6.20
N ASP A 75 7.39 -4.74 -6.31
CA ASP A 75 8.38 -5.16 -5.33
C ASP A 75 9.67 -4.32 -5.44
N LEU A 76 10.63 -4.58 -4.54
CA LEU A 76 11.92 -3.89 -4.55
C LEU A 76 12.80 -4.25 -5.76
N SER A 77 12.47 -5.30 -6.50
CA SER A 77 13.14 -5.67 -7.75
C SER A 77 12.55 -4.96 -8.98
N GLY A 78 11.46 -4.20 -8.79
CA GLY A 78 10.74 -3.50 -9.86
C GLY A 78 9.67 -4.35 -10.56
N LYS A 79 9.40 -5.56 -10.07
CA LYS A 79 8.36 -6.43 -10.62
C LYS A 79 6.99 -6.00 -10.12
N GLU A 80 6.05 -5.84 -11.05
CA GLU A 80 4.66 -5.47 -10.72
C GLU A 80 3.95 -6.60 -9.98
N ILE A 81 3.28 -6.25 -8.88
CA ILE A 81 2.45 -7.17 -8.11
C ILE A 81 1.06 -7.24 -8.77
N ALA A 82 0.58 -8.47 -8.99
CA ALA A 82 -0.70 -8.69 -9.64
C ALA A 82 -1.86 -8.10 -8.81
N GLY A 83 -2.77 -7.41 -9.50
CA GLY A 83 -3.97 -6.81 -8.90
C GLY A 83 -3.81 -5.34 -8.54
N ARG A 84 -4.78 -4.82 -7.80
CA ARG A 84 -4.86 -3.42 -7.35
C ARG A 84 -5.22 -3.41 -5.88
N PHE A 85 -4.63 -2.48 -5.14
CA PHE A 85 -4.79 -2.36 -3.69
C PHE A 85 -5.58 -1.10 -3.36
N TYR A 86 -6.42 -1.18 -2.34
CA TYR A 86 -7.12 -0.04 -1.77
C TYR A 86 -6.25 0.73 -0.79
N THR A 87 -6.67 1.94 -0.45
CA THR A 87 -5.93 2.79 0.50
C THR A 87 -5.82 2.11 1.89
N GLU A 88 -6.86 1.39 2.29
CA GLU A 88 -7.00 0.73 3.59
C GLU A 88 -6.10 -0.50 3.73
N GLU A 89 -5.64 -1.04 2.60
CA GLU A 89 -4.76 -2.21 2.54
C GLU A 89 -3.28 -1.83 2.55
N LEU A 90 -2.96 -0.53 2.57
CA LEU A 90 -1.61 0.00 2.46
C LEU A 90 -1.25 0.84 3.68
N GLN A 91 -0.02 0.63 4.17
CA GLN A 91 0.60 1.46 5.20
C GLN A 91 1.89 2.05 4.63
N LYS A 92 1.95 3.39 4.51
CA LYS A 92 3.20 4.08 4.17
C LYS A 92 4.23 3.89 5.27
N ILE A 93 5.45 3.60 4.87
CA ILE A 93 6.61 3.50 5.75
C ILE A 93 7.63 4.57 5.39
N ASP A 94 8.30 5.11 6.40
CA ASP A 94 9.34 6.11 6.19
C ASP A 94 10.64 5.46 5.72
N LYS A 95 11.36 6.17 4.85
CA LYS A 95 12.66 5.69 4.32
C LYS A 95 13.75 5.64 5.38
N SER A 96 13.54 6.16 6.60
CA SER A 96 14.47 6.03 7.72
C SER A 96 14.34 4.70 8.46
N ASP A 97 13.21 4.00 8.33
CA ASP A 97 13.01 2.64 8.88
C ASP A 97 13.72 1.56 8.03
N ASN A 98 14.78 1.93 7.31
CA ASN A 98 15.30 1.13 6.21
C ASN A 98 16.31 0.06 6.58
N ASP A 99 17.01 0.19 7.70
CA ASP A 99 18.31 -0.50 7.78
C ASP A 99 18.30 -1.87 8.43
N LEU A 100 17.14 -2.35 8.90
CA LEU A 100 17.06 -3.63 9.61
C LEU A 100 16.00 -4.52 8.97
N TRP A 101 16.41 -5.31 7.98
CA TRP A 101 15.63 -6.46 7.53
C TRP A 101 15.81 -7.59 8.54
N ALA A 102 14.69 -8.17 9.01
CA ALA A 102 14.75 -9.29 9.93
C ALA A 102 15.19 -10.56 9.18
N ILE A 103 16.08 -11.33 9.79
CA ILE A 103 16.51 -12.63 9.25
C ILE A 103 15.49 -13.67 9.69
N GLU A 104 14.92 -14.39 8.72
CA GLU A 104 14.04 -15.52 8.96
C GLU A 104 14.86 -16.76 9.28
N LYS A 105 15.88 -17.02 8.46
CA LYS A 105 16.70 -18.24 8.57
C LYS A 105 18.09 -18.03 7.99
N ILE A 106 19.10 -18.58 8.65
CA ILE A 106 20.43 -18.75 8.06
C ILE A 106 20.42 -20.07 7.28
N ILE A 107 20.59 -19.98 5.97
CA ILE A 107 20.52 -21.12 5.04
C ILE A 107 21.89 -21.80 4.93
N ARG A 108 22.96 -21.01 4.79
CA ARG A 108 24.34 -21.51 4.65
C ARG A 108 25.33 -20.60 5.38
N THR A 109 26.49 -21.16 5.69
CA THR A 109 27.62 -20.40 6.24
C THR A 109 28.88 -20.72 5.44
N LYS A 110 29.77 -19.74 5.26
CA LYS A 110 31.08 -19.94 4.64
C LYS A 110 32.14 -19.05 5.27
N GLY A 111 33.40 -19.40 5.08
CA GLY A 111 34.55 -18.69 5.66
C GLY A 111 34.76 -19.01 7.15
N ARG A 112 35.79 -18.39 7.74
CA ARG A 112 36.16 -18.54 9.16
C ARG A 112 36.59 -17.19 9.72
N GLY A 113 36.45 -17.01 11.04
CA GLY A 113 36.81 -15.76 11.73
C GLY A 113 36.09 -14.53 11.15
N THR A 114 36.84 -13.45 10.93
CA THR A 114 36.36 -12.17 10.38
C THR A 114 35.77 -12.28 8.97
N SER A 115 36.21 -13.27 8.17
CA SER A 115 35.68 -13.46 6.81
C SER A 115 34.40 -14.30 6.77
N ARG A 116 33.80 -14.60 7.93
CA ARG A 116 32.60 -15.44 8.03
C ARG A 116 31.40 -14.72 7.42
N GLN A 117 30.79 -15.35 6.43
CA GLN A 117 29.58 -14.87 5.76
C GLN A 117 28.42 -15.85 5.99
N LEU A 118 27.21 -15.31 6.05
CA LEU A 118 25.97 -16.03 6.26
C LEU A 118 25.06 -15.80 5.05
N PHE A 119 24.57 -16.88 4.44
CA PHE A 119 23.54 -16.80 3.41
C PHE A 119 22.19 -16.85 4.10
N VAL A 120 21.43 -15.76 4.02
CA VAL A 120 20.23 -15.56 4.82
C VAL A 120 18.96 -15.49 3.98
N LYS A 121 17.89 -16.02 4.54
CA LYS A 121 16.50 -15.79 4.15
C LYS A 121 15.98 -14.60 4.95
N TRP A 122 15.44 -13.59 4.28
CA TRP A 122 14.84 -12.42 4.92
C TRP A 122 13.36 -12.65 5.20
N VAL A 123 12.89 -12.20 6.36
CA VAL A 123 11.48 -12.36 6.77
C VAL A 123 10.57 -11.62 5.79
N GLY A 124 9.64 -12.36 5.20
CA GLY A 124 8.61 -11.78 4.34
C GLY A 124 9.10 -11.42 2.94
N PHE A 125 10.30 -11.81 2.53
CA PHE A 125 10.76 -11.66 1.15
C PHE A 125 10.89 -13.02 0.47
N ASP A 126 10.76 -13.05 -0.86
CA ASP A 126 10.97 -14.24 -1.67
C ASP A 126 12.44 -14.73 -1.66
N ASP A 127 12.70 -15.98 -2.06
CA ASP A 127 14.06 -16.54 -2.10
C ASP A 127 15.00 -15.81 -3.06
N SER A 128 14.43 -15.11 -4.05
CA SER A 128 15.17 -14.18 -4.92
C SER A 128 15.90 -13.06 -4.17
N PHE A 129 15.48 -12.72 -2.95
CA PHE A 129 16.14 -11.71 -2.10
C PHE A 129 17.22 -12.30 -1.18
N ASN A 130 17.40 -13.63 -1.17
CA ASN A 130 18.41 -14.26 -0.31
C ASN A 130 19.81 -13.74 -0.65
N SER A 131 20.56 -13.35 0.37
CA SER A 131 21.85 -12.69 0.17
C SER A 131 22.89 -13.14 1.18
N TRP A 132 24.16 -12.94 0.83
CA TRP A 132 25.29 -13.15 1.73
C TRP A 132 25.53 -11.87 2.54
N ILE A 133 25.51 -11.99 3.86
CA ILE A 133 25.84 -10.92 4.80
C ILE A 133 27.07 -11.27 5.63
N LYS A 134 27.76 -10.26 6.16
CA LYS A 134 28.82 -10.47 7.14
C LYS A 134 28.22 -10.90 8.47
N ALA A 135 28.82 -11.89 9.12
CA ALA A 135 28.37 -12.32 10.45
C ALA A 135 28.43 -11.19 11.50
N GLU A 136 29.34 -10.24 11.32
CA GLU A 136 29.53 -9.06 12.16
C GLU A 136 28.32 -8.11 12.20
N TRP A 137 27.44 -8.16 11.19
CA TRP A 137 26.26 -7.30 11.13
C TRP A 137 25.12 -7.77 12.03
N LEU A 138 25.23 -8.99 12.58
CA LEU A 138 24.29 -9.48 13.57
C LEU A 138 24.55 -8.76 14.89
N LYS A 139 23.65 -7.86 15.27
CA LYS A 139 23.59 -7.36 16.65
C LYS A 139 23.19 -8.53 17.54
N THR A 140 24.15 -9.01 18.33
CA THR A 140 23.92 -9.99 19.40
C THR A 140 23.50 -9.27 20.66
#